data_AF-A0A942SVN8-F1
#
_entry.id   AF-A0A942SVN8-F1
#
_cell.length_a   1.000
_cell.length_b   1.000
_cell.length_c   1.000
_cell.angle_alpha   90.00
_cell.angle_beta   90.00
_cell.angle_gamma   90.00
#
_symmetry.space_group_name_H-M   'P 1'
#
loop_
_entity.id
_entity.type
_entity.pdbx_description
1 polymer ?
#
loop_
_entity_poly.entity_id
_entity_poly.type
_entity_poly.pdbx_seq_one_letter_code
_entity_poly.pdbx_strand_id
1 'polypeptide(L)' 'LHDYIYYYNNIRMKKKLKDLSPVEYRTQVQRVA' A
#
# COMPACT_ATOMS: atom_id res chain seq x y z
N LEU A 1 -2.97 10.30 17.93
CA LEU A 1 -2.33 10.71 16.65
C LEU A 1 -1.27 9.72 16.18
N HIS A 2 -0.34 9.31 17.05
CA HIS A 2 0.72 8.36 16.71
C HIS A 2 0.18 7.02 16.18
N ASP A 3 -0.84 6.45 16.85
CA ASP A 3 -1.46 5.19 16.42
C ASP A 3 -2.16 5.29 15.05
N TYR A 4 -2.74 6.46 14.76
CA TYR A 4 -3.37 6.74 13.47
C TYR A 4 -2.34 6.75 12.34
N ILE A 5 -1.20 7.42 12.56
CA ILE A 5 -0.09 7.46 11.60
C ILE A 5 0.51 6.05 11.44
N TYR A 6 0.74 5.34 12.54
CA TYR A 6 1.26 3.97 12.53
C TYR A 6 0.34 3.03 11.74
N TYR A 7 -0.96 3.07 11.99
CA TYR A 7 -1.95 2.24 11.30
C TYR A 7 -1.93 2.48 9.78
N TYR A 8 -1.93 3.74 9.33
CA TYR A 8 -1.91 4.06 7.91
C TYR A 8 -0.60 3.63 7.23
N ASN A 9 0.53 3.89 7.85
CA ASN A 9 1.84 3.62 7.26
C ASN A 9 2.22 2.15 7.28
N ASN A 10 1.92 1.43 8.37
CA ASN A 10 2.41 0.06 8.56
C ASN A 10 1.36 -1.00 8.27
N ILE A 11 0.13 -0.81 8.75
CA ILE A 11 -0.90 -1.86 8.67
C ILE A 11 -1.66 -1.74 7.35
N ARG A 12 -2.17 -0.56 7.03
CA ARG A 12 -3.00 -0.33 5.84
C ARG A 12 -2.21 -0.44 4.54
N MET A 13 -0.99 0.10 4.47
CA MET A 13 -0.16 -0.01 3.26
C MET A 13 0.19 -1.46 2.93
N LYS A 14 0.58 -2.27 3.91
CA LYS A 14 0.83 -3.71 3.71
C LYS A 14 -0.40 -4.43 3.13
N LYS A 15 -1.58 -4.17 3.70
CA LYS A 15 -2.86 -4.73 3.19
C LYS A 15 -3.19 -4.25 1.77
N LYS A 16 -2.94 -2.97 1.47
CA LYS A 16 -3.21 -2.37 0.14
C LYS A 16 -2.28 -2.95 -0.93
N LEU A 17 -1.03 -3.22 -0.58
CA LEU A 17 -0.03 -3.77 -1.48
C LEU A 17 -0.29 -5.25 -1.82
N LYS A 18 -1.05 -6.01 -1.02
CA LYS A 18 -1.36 -7.44 -1.30
C LYS A 18 -0.11 -8.25 -1.64
N ASP A 19 0.92 -8.14 -0.80
CA ASP A 19 2.23 -8.78 -0.97
C ASP A 19 3.06 -8.30 -2.17
N LEU A 20 2.60 -7.27 -2.90
CA LEU A 20 3.36 -6.62 -3.97
C LEU A 20 4.38 -5.64 -3.41
N SER A 21 5.51 -5.51 -4.10
CA SER A 21 6.38 -4.35 -3.91
C SER A 21 5.67 -3.05 -4.34
N PRO A 22 6.08 -1.88 -3.82
CA PRO A 22 5.51 -0.60 -4.24
C PRO A 22 5.58 -0.33 -5.75
N VAL A 23 6.57 -0.91 -6.46
CA VAL A 23 6.71 -0.78 -7.91
C VAL A 23 5.67 -1.65 -8.62
N GLU A 24 5.54 -2.93 -8.24
CA GLU A 24 4.55 -3.84 -8.82
C GLU A 24 3.11 -3.34 -8.64
N TYR A 25 2.80 -2.81 -7.45
CA TYR A 25 1.49 -2.21 -7.17
C TYR A 25 1.18 -1.04 -8.12
N ARG A 26 2.14 -0.14 -8.37
CA ARG A 26 1.96 1.00 -9.27
C ARG A 26 1.80 0.55 -10.72
N THR A 27 2.61 -0.42 -11.15
CA THR A 27 2.52 -0.99 -12.51
C THR A 27 1.17 -1.66 -12.75
N GLN A 28 0.61 -2.37 -11.76
CA GLN A 28 -0.74 -2.94 -11.87
C GLN A 28 -1.81 -1.87 -12.04
N VAL A 29 -1.78 -0.81 -11.22
CA VAL A 29 -2.74 0.30 -11.31
C VAL A 29 -2.66 0.97 -12.70
N GLN A 30 -1.45 1.16 -13.24
CA GLN A 30 -1.25 1.76 -14.56
C GLN A 30 -1.69 0.87 -15.73
N ARG A 31 -1.74 -0.46 -15.56
CA ARG A 31 -2.26 -1.39 -16.58
C ARG A 31 -3.79 -1.49 -16.58
N VAL A 32 -4.42 -1.15 -15.46
CA VAL A 32 -5.88 -1.24 -15.27
C VAL A 32 -6.57 0.10 -15.58
N ALA A 33 -5.82 1.21 -15.59
CA ALA A 33 -6.28 2.52 -16.05
C ALA A 33 -6.25 2.63 -17.57
#